data_AF-A0A7C2MYI9-F1
#
_entry.id   AF-A0A7C2MYI9-F1
#
_cell.length_a   1.000
_cell.length_b   1.000
_cell.length_c   1.000
_cell.angle_alpha   90.00
_cell.angle_beta   90.00
_cell.angle_gamma   90.00
#
_symmetry.space_group_name_H-M   'P 1'
#
loop_
_entity.id
_entity.type
_entity.pdbx_description
1 polymer ?
#
loop_
_entity_poly.entity_id
_entity_poly.type
_entity_poly.pdbx_seq_one_letter_code
_entity_poly.pdbx_strand_id
1 'polypeptide(L)'
;MLNNINLAFWMMIGWLQQNIMLVIVLAGLAVLAYGALLISRRKRWSLSAFVGGILAAVLVTAVMALSLPALTGSSLAQLTYITDWVMLVLMAAGFGAVAFVIVYPLLVLMQKKRA
;
A
#
# COMPACT_ATOMS: atom_id res chain seq x y z
N MET A 1 -12.81 6.27 -26.19
CA MET A 1 -12.61 6.45 -24.73
C MET A 1 -13.32 5.40 -23.88
N LEU A 2 -14.59 5.01 -24.16
CA LEU A 2 -15.31 3.95 -23.43
C LEU A 2 -14.57 2.58 -23.41
N ASN A 3 -13.88 2.20 -24.49
CA ASN A 3 -13.14 0.94 -24.57
C ASN A 3 -11.91 0.85 -23.63
N ASN A 4 -11.25 1.97 -23.31
CA ASN A 4 -10.03 1.96 -22.50
C ASN A 4 -10.34 1.80 -21.00
N ILE A 5 -11.46 2.39 -20.55
CA ILE A 5 -11.96 2.21 -19.18
C ILE A 5 -12.40 0.75 -18.98
N ASN A 6 -13.07 0.17 -19.99
CA ASN A 6 -13.46 -1.23 -19.98
C ASN A 6 -12.24 -2.16 -19.86
N LEU A 7 -11.19 -1.91 -20.64
CA LEU A 7 -9.95 -2.71 -20.56
C LEU A 7 -9.28 -2.61 -19.19
N ALA A 8 -9.09 -1.39 -18.67
CA ALA A 8 -8.48 -1.18 -17.35
C ALA A 8 -9.26 -1.89 -16.23
N PHE A 9 -10.60 -1.84 -16.29
CA PHE A 9 -11.47 -2.54 -15.37
C PHE A 9 -11.29 -4.06 -15.42
N TRP A 10 -11.28 -4.66 -16.61
CA TRP A 10 -11.08 -6.10 -16.76
C TRP A 10 -9.68 -6.55 -16.37
N MET A 11 -8.64 -5.75 -16.66
CA MET A 11 -7.27 -6.04 -16.19
C MET A 11 -7.20 -6.03 -14.66
N MET A 12 -7.88 -5.08 -14.00
CA MET A 12 -7.93 -5.00 -12.55
C MET A 12 -8.67 -6.21 -11.94
N ILE A 13 -9.79 -6.64 -12.53
CA ILE A 13 -10.50 -7.86 -12.10
C ILE A 13 -9.63 -9.10 -12.31
N GLY A 14 -8.99 -9.23 -13.47
CA GLY A 14 -8.11 -10.37 -13.76
C GLY A 14 -6.94 -10.45 -12.77
N TRP A 15 -6.32 -9.31 -12.46
CA TRP A 15 -5.28 -9.23 -11.44
C TRP A 15 -5.81 -9.60 -10.05
N LEU A 16 -6.99 -9.08 -9.67
CA LEU A 16 -7.64 -9.40 -8.39
C LEU A 16 -7.93 -10.90 -8.27
N GLN A 17 -8.42 -11.54 -9.33
CA GLN A 17 -8.68 -12.98 -9.36
C GLN A 17 -7.40 -13.79 -9.21
N GLN A 18 -6.32 -13.40 -9.90
CA GLN A 18 -5.01 -14.05 -9.78
C GLN A 18 -4.41 -13.89 -8.38
N ASN A 19 -4.67 -12.77 -7.72
CA ASN A 19 -4.09 -12.40 -6.42
C ASN A 19 -5.11 -12.46 -5.27
N ILE A 20 -6.21 -13.19 -5.43
CA ILE A 20 -7.35 -13.12 -4.52
C ILE A 20 -6.98 -13.49 -3.08
N MET A 21 -6.11 -14.48 -2.90
CA MET A 21 -5.63 -14.90 -1.58
C MET A 21 -4.82 -13.80 -0.90
N LEU A 22 -3.93 -13.14 -1.64
CA LEU A 22 -3.14 -12.01 -1.13
C LEU A 22 -4.07 -10.85 -0.71
N VAL A 23 -5.07 -10.53 -1.54
CA VAL A 23 -6.03 -9.46 -1.24
C VAL A 23 -6.86 -9.81 0.00
N ILE A 24 -7.34 -11.04 0.13
CA ILE A 24 -8.09 -11.50 1.31
C ILE A 24 -7.23 -11.39 2.57
N VAL A 25 -5.96 -11.82 2.51
CA VAL A 25 -5.04 -11.74 3.66
C VAL A 25 -4.81 -10.29 4.08
N LEU A 26 -4.51 -9.40 3.13
CA LEU A 26 -4.28 -7.98 3.42
C LEU A 26 -5.53 -7.28 3.93
N ALA A 27 -6.69 -7.56 3.34
CA ALA A 27 -7.97 -7.04 3.82
C ALA A 27 -8.29 -7.55 5.22
N GLY A 28 -8.07 -8.84 5.49
CA GLY A 28 -8.22 -9.44 6.81
C GLY A 28 -7.31 -8.79 7.85
N LEU A 29 -6.03 -8.58 7.54
CA LEU A 29 -5.09 -7.88 8.41
C LEU A 29 -5.53 -6.44 8.71
N ALA A 30 -5.99 -5.70 7.69
CA ALA A 30 -6.52 -4.36 7.88
C ALA A 30 -7.74 -4.38 8.79
N VAL A 31 -8.71 -5.26 8.54
CA VAL A 31 -9.93 -5.40 9.37
C VAL A 31 -9.56 -5.74 10.82
N LEU A 32 -8.63 -6.67 11.04
CA LEU A 32 -8.18 -7.03 12.39
C LEU A 32 -7.48 -5.87 13.10
N ALA A 33 -6.60 -5.15 12.41
CA ALA A 33 -5.86 -4.04 13.00
C ALA A 33 -6.78 -2.86 13.36
N TYR A 34 -7.70 -2.49 12.47
CA TYR A 34 -8.70 -1.45 12.74
C TYR A 34 -9.74 -1.91 13.76
N GLY A 35 -10.15 -3.19 13.75
CA GLY A 35 -11.02 -3.78 14.75
C GLY A 35 -10.41 -3.72 16.15
N ALA A 36 -9.15 -4.11 16.29
CA ALA A 36 -8.41 -3.99 17.54
C ALA A 36 -8.31 -2.53 18.00
N LEU A 37 -8.05 -1.59 17.09
CA LEU A 37 -8.02 -0.16 17.40
C LEU A 37 -9.38 0.34 17.93
N LEU A 38 -10.49 -0.05 17.30
CA LEU A 38 -11.84 0.32 17.74
C LEU A 38 -12.17 -0.24 19.12
N ILE A 39 -11.83 -1.51 19.38
CA ILE A 39 -12.08 -2.17 20.68
C ILE A 39 -11.22 -1.56 21.79
N SER A 40 -9.98 -1.15 21.47
CA SER A 40 -9.03 -0.62 22.46
C SER A 40 -9.45 0.72 23.10
N ARG A 41 -10.47 1.41 22.55
CA ARG A 41 -10.94 2.76 22.94
C ARG A 41 -9.83 3.81 22.98
N ARG A 42 -8.74 3.61 22.24
CA ARG A 42 -7.65 4.58 22.08
C ARG A 42 -8.08 5.71 21.14
N LYS A 43 -7.34 6.82 21.17
CA LYS A 43 -7.53 7.91 20.20
C LYS A 43 -7.32 7.35 18.80
N ARG A 44 -8.35 7.44 17.95
CA ARG A 44 -8.32 6.96 16.56
C ARG A 44 -7.34 7.78 15.69
N TRP A 45 -6.98 8.97 16.15
CA TRP A 45 -6.09 9.88 15.48
C TRP A 45 -4.86 10.18 16.35
N SER A 46 -3.67 9.91 15.80
CA SER A 46 -2.39 10.19 16.46
C SER A 46 -1.38 10.67 15.43
N LEU A 47 -0.91 11.90 15.57
CA LEU A 47 0.04 12.50 14.63
C LEU A 47 1.35 11.72 14.55
N SER A 48 1.85 11.20 15.67
CA SER A 48 3.08 10.38 15.68
C SER A 48 2.89 9.02 15.00
N ALA A 49 1.71 8.40 15.13
CA ALA A 49 1.40 7.17 14.39
C ALA A 49 1.21 7.46 12.90
N PHE A 50 0.62 8.61 12.57
CA PHE A 50 0.46 9.04 11.19
C PHE A 50 1.82 9.23 10.52
N VAL A 51 2.72 10.01 11.14
CA VAL A 51 4.08 10.21 10.62
C VAL A 51 4.83 8.88 10.51
N GLY A 52 4.74 8.01 11.52
CA GLY A 52 5.35 6.66 11.46
C GLY A 52 4.77 5.81 10.33
N GLY A 53 3.46 5.88 10.10
CA GLY A 53 2.80 5.22 8.98
C GLY A 53 3.27 5.76 7.63
N ILE A 54 3.40 7.09 7.48
CA ILE A 54 3.92 7.72 6.26
C ILE A 54 5.36 7.27 6.00
N LEU A 55 6.21 7.20 7.04
CA LEU A 55 7.58 6.69 6.91
C LEU A 55 7.59 5.22 6.43
N ALA A 56 6.72 4.37 6.99
CA ALA A 56 6.57 2.99 6.52
C ALA A 56 6.11 2.94 5.05
N ALA A 57 5.15 3.78 4.66
CA ALA A 57 4.67 3.87 3.28
C ALA A 57 5.77 4.30 2.31
N VAL A 58 6.57 5.31 2.68
CA VAL A 58 7.71 5.79 1.89
C VAL A 58 8.76 4.70 1.74
N LEU A 59 9.11 4.00 2.83
CA LEU A 59 10.07 2.91 2.78
C LEU A 59 9.60 1.76 1.86
N VAL A 60 8.34 1.33 1.99
CA VAL A 60 7.77 0.29 1.13
C VAL A 60 7.71 0.76 -0.32
N THR A 61 7.32 2.02 -0.57
CA THR A 61 7.31 2.59 -1.92
C THR A 61 8.70 2.60 -2.53
N ALA A 62 9.73 3.02 -1.78
CA ALA A 62 11.10 3.04 -2.27
C ALA A 62 11.61 1.62 -2.60
N VAL A 63 11.37 0.65 -1.70
CA VAL A 63 11.73 -0.76 -1.93
C VAL A 63 11.01 -1.31 -3.16
N MET A 64 9.72 -1.01 -3.33
CA MET A 64 8.96 -1.48 -4.49
C MET A 64 9.37 -0.77 -5.77
N ALA A 65 9.64 0.53 -5.77
CA ALA A 65 10.13 1.24 -6.95
C ALA A 65 11.44 0.64 -7.47
N LEU A 66 12.33 0.21 -6.57
CA LEU A 66 13.60 -0.40 -6.94
C LEU A 66 13.49 -1.88 -7.35
N SER A 67 12.50 -2.60 -6.81
CA SER A 67 12.35 -4.06 -7.05
C SER A 67 11.32 -4.42 -8.13
N LEU A 68 10.31 -3.58 -8.35
CA LEU A 68 9.23 -3.83 -9.32
C LEU A 68 9.74 -4.12 -10.75
N PRO A 69 10.74 -3.40 -11.30
CA PRO A 69 11.25 -3.73 -12.63
C PRO A 69 11.78 -5.17 -12.68
N ALA A 70 12.61 -5.56 -11.70
CA ALA A 70 13.16 -6.91 -11.64
C ALA A 70 12.06 -7.98 -11.48
N LEU A 71 11.04 -7.72 -10.65
CA LEU A 71 9.90 -8.62 -10.44
C LEU A 71 9.00 -8.78 -11.67
N THR A 72 9.01 -7.79 -12.57
CA THR A 72 8.19 -7.77 -13.79
C THR A 72 8.99 -8.14 -15.05
N GLY A 73 10.23 -8.62 -14.89
CA GLY A 73 11.10 -9.00 -16.01
C GLY A 73 11.69 -7.82 -16.80
N SER A 74 11.63 -6.62 -16.22
CA SER A 74 12.18 -5.38 -16.76
C SER A 74 13.45 -4.95 -16.02
N SER A 75 14.17 -3.96 -16.55
CA SER A 75 15.37 -3.39 -15.92
C SER A 75 15.20 -1.89 -15.67
N LEU A 76 15.76 -1.39 -14.57
CA LEU A 76 15.86 0.06 -14.31
C LEU A 76 16.60 0.79 -15.44
N ALA A 77 17.49 0.10 -16.17
CA ALA A 77 18.21 0.67 -17.32
C ALA A 77 17.29 1.02 -18.50
N GLN A 78 16.06 0.52 -18.53
CA GLN A 78 15.07 0.80 -19.57
C GLN A 78 14.26 2.07 -19.30
N LEU A 79 14.42 2.70 -18.12
CA LEU A 79 13.72 3.92 -17.74
C LEU A 79 14.44 5.15 -18.31
N THR A 80 14.17 5.45 -19.57
CA THR A 80 14.83 6.56 -20.28
C THR A 80 14.14 7.90 -20.07
N TYR A 81 12.81 7.91 -19.84
CA TYR A 81 12.04 9.14 -19.70
C TYR A 81 11.61 9.40 -18.26
N ILE A 82 11.53 10.67 -17.87
CA ILE A 82 11.03 11.07 -16.55
C ILE A 82 9.61 10.55 -16.30
N THR A 83 8.80 10.42 -17.35
CA THR A 83 7.46 9.84 -17.28
C THR A 83 7.48 8.39 -16.81
N ASP A 84 8.50 7.61 -17.18
CA ASP A 84 8.63 6.20 -16.78
C ASP A 84 8.93 6.10 -15.28
N TRP A 85 9.80 7.00 -14.78
CA TRP A 85 10.08 7.14 -13.35
C TRP A 85 8.86 7.54 -12.55
N VAL A 86 8.08 8.51 -13.05
CA VAL A 86 6.83 8.94 -12.38
C VAL A 86 5.83 7.78 -12.33
N MET A 87 5.64 7.07 -13.43
CA MET A 87 4.71 5.93 -13.48
C MET A 87 5.15 4.79 -12.57
N LEU A 88 6.45 4.47 -12.54
CA LEU A 88 7.01 3.46 -11.63
C LEU A 88 6.75 3.82 -10.16
N VAL A 89 6.99 5.08 -9.78
CA VAL A 89 6.72 5.55 -8.41
C VAL A 89 5.23 5.49 -8.10
N LEU A 90 4.36 5.87 -9.04
CA LEU A 90 2.90 5.76 -8.85
C LEU A 90 2.43 4.31 -8.67
N MET A 91 3.00 3.38 -9.43
CA MET A 91 2.73 1.95 -9.25
C MET A 91 3.24 1.46 -7.89
N ALA A 92 4.46 1.82 -7.50
CA ALA A 92 5.03 1.48 -6.22
C ALA A 92 4.26 2.09 -5.03
N ALA A 93 3.69 3.28 -5.20
CA ALA A 93 2.91 3.97 -4.17
C ALA A 93 1.66 3.19 -3.76
N GLY A 94 1.10 2.34 -4.64
CA GLY A 94 0.00 1.43 -4.27
C GLY A 94 0.38 0.49 -3.12
N PHE A 95 1.61 -0.05 -3.15
CA PHE A 95 2.13 -0.90 -2.07
C PHE A 95 2.40 -0.09 -0.79
N GLY A 96 2.92 1.12 -0.93
CA GLY A 96 3.09 2.05 0.19
C GLY A 96 1.77 2.39 0.87
N ALA A 97 0.70 2.60 0.10
CA ALA A 97 -0.63 2.86 0.62
C ALA A 97 -1.19 1.66 1.42
N VAL A 98 -1.02 0.44 0.90
CA VAL A 98 -1.40 -0.78 1.65
C VAL A 98 -0.60 -0.89 2.95
N ALA A 99 0.70 -0.64 2.92
CA ALA A 99 1.54 -0.64 4.11
C ALA A 99 1.08 0.41 5.13
N PHE A 100 0.75 1.63 4.68
CA PHE A 100 0.20 2.68 5.54
C PHE A 100 -1.08 2.22 6.25
N VAL A 101 -2.04 1.68 5.49
CA VAL A 101 -3.35 1.24 6.01
C VAL A 101 -3.18 0.19 7.11
N ILE A 102 -2.22 -0.71 6.98
CA ILE A 102 -1.99 -1.76 7.98
C ILE A 102 -1.16 -1.24 9.16
N VAL A 103 -0.07 -0.50 8.90
CA VAL A 103 0.88 -0.08 9.94
C VAL A 103 0.30 1.02 10.82
N TYR A 104 -0.48 1.95 10.28
CA TYR A 104 -1.05 3.06 11.03
C TYR A 104 -1.83 2.62 12.29
N PRO A 105 -2.87 1.76 12.21
CA PRO A 105 -3.62 1.34 13.39
C PRO A 105 -2.76 0.57 14.40
N LEU A 106 -1.77 -0.20 13.93
CA LEU A 106 -0.83 -0.91 14.80
C LEU A 106 0.04 0.07 15.61
N LEU A 107 0.57 1.12 14.98
CA LEU A 107 1.34 2.15 15.66
C LEU A 107 0.50 2.88 16.72
N VAL A 108 -0.78 3.16 16.45
CA VAL A 108 -1.68 3.74 17.45
C VAL A 108 -1.89 2.79 18.64
N LEU A 109 -2.01 1.49 18.39
CA LEU A 109 -2.13 0.46 19.43
C LEU A 109 -0.85 0.29 20.26
N MET A 110 0.32 0.55 19.69
CA MET A 110 1.61 0.45 20.38
C MET A 110 1.96 1.66 21.25
N GLN A 111 1.30 2.80 21.06
CA GLN A 111 1.56 3.98 21.88
C GLN A 111 1.25 3.73 23.36
N LYS A 112 1.90 4.43 24.29
CA LYS A 112 1.48 4.35 25.70
C LYS A 112 0.04 4.88 25.81
N LYS A 113 -0.83 4.15 26.51
CA LYS A 113 -2.18 4.62 26.84
C LYS A 113 -1.98 5.88 27.69
N ARG A 114 -2.21 7.07 27.12
CA ARG A 114 -2.26 8.29 27.93
C ARG A 114 -3.48 8.13 28.84
N ALA A 115 -3.22 8.02 30.14
CA ALA A 115 -4.23 7.97 31.18
C ALA A 115 -5.12 9.21 31.14
#